data_AF-A0A9E9C2N5-F1
#
_entry.id   AF-A0A9E9C2N5-F1
#
_cell.length_a   1.000
_cell.length_b   1.000
_cell.length_c   1.000
_cell.angle_alpha   90.00
_cell.angle_beta   90.00
_cell.angle_gamma   90.00
#
_symmetry.space_group_name_H-M   'P 1'
#
loop_
_entity.id
_entity.type
_entity.pdbx_description
1 polymer ?
#
loop_
_entity_poly.entity_id
_entity_poly.type
_entity_poly.pdbx_seq_one_letter_code
_entity_poly.pdbx_strand_id
1 'polypeptide(L)'
;MAKNYRLSLGDIVRLKHPYRSQDWAARKSSSWRGFEFGIVAEFGDDEKVSLFLYDADGQLFLVPALSPQALVIPTYVEFDVTELVRYEIVTESGYSSLE
;
A
#
# COMPACT_ATOMS: atom_id res chain seq x y z
N MET A 1 -1.68 -26.36 7.16
CA MET A 1 -0.31 -25.85 6.92
C MET A 1 -0.43 -24.54 6.17
N ALA A 2 -0.07 -23.41 6.80
CA ALA A 2 -0.03 -22.14 6.11
C ALA A 2 1.09 -22.21 5.07
N LYS A 3 0.78 -21.97 3.78
CA LYS A 3 1.83 -21.79 2.78
C LYS A 3 2.61 -20.52 3.18
N ASN A 4 3.90 -20.68 3.49
CA ASN A 4 4.83 -19.57 3.61
C ASN A 4 5.02 -18.96 2.22
N TYR A 5 4.12 -18.05 1.85
CA TYR A 5 4.25 -17.27 0.63
C TYR A 5 5.21 -16.11 0.91
N ARG A 6 6.35 -16.14 0.22
CA ARG A 6 7.32 -15.05 0.22
C ARG A 6 6.78 -13.95 -0.69
N LEU A 7 6.67 -12.71 -0.18
CA LEU A 7 6.27 -11.56 -0.98
C LEU A 7 7.30 -11.28 -2.08
N SER A 8 6.85 -10.66 -3.18
CA SER A 8 7.68 -10.20 -4.29
C SER A 8 7.43 -8.71 -4.58
N LEU A 9 8.39 -8.06 -5.26
CA LEU A 9 8.17 -6.69 -5.76
C LEU A 9 6.94 -6.64 -6.66
N GLY A 10 6.11 -5.61 -6.47
CA GLY A 10 4.84 -5.43 -7.19
C GLY A 10 3.66 -6.24 -6.63
N ASP A 11 3.86 -7.13 -5.64
CA ASP A 11 2.74 -7.77 -4.97
C ASP A 11 1.84 -6.71 -4.31
N ILE A 12 0.53 -6.94 -4.39
CA ILE A 12 -0.46 -6.15 -3.68
C ILE A 12 -0.70 -6.79 -2.32
N VAL A 13 -0.65 -5.97 -1.29
CA VAL A 13 -0.90 -6.36 0.10
C VAL A 13 -1.99 -5.48 0.69
N ARG A 14 -2.70 -6.05 1.67
CA ARG A 14 -3.60 -5.33 2.54
C ARG A 14 -2.97 -5.21 3.91
N LEU A 15 -3.04 -4.02 4.49
CA LEU A 15 -2.56 -3.77 5.84
C LEU A 15 -3.57 -4.34 6.84
N LYS A 16 -3.10 -5.01 7.89
CA LYS A 16 -3.96 -5.45 9.01
C LYS A 16 -4.62 -4.26 9.70
N HIS A 17 -3.89 -3.14 9.79
CA HIS A 17 -4.36 -1.88 10.33
C HIS A 17 -4.12 -0.77 9.29
N PRO A 18 -5.19 -0.09 8.82
CA PRO A 18 -5.05 0.96 7.83
C PRO A 18 -4.11 2.07 8.30
N TYR A 19 -3.20 2.49 7.43
CA TYR A 19 -2.29 3.59 7.72
C TYR A 19 -3.02 4.93 7.65
N ARG A 20 -2.82 5.78 8.65
CA ARG A 20 -3.46 7.10 8.76
C ARG A 20 -2.40 8.14 9.08
N SER A 21 -1.90 8.83 8.07
CA SER A 21 -1.10 10.03 8.32
C SER A 21 -1.99 11.15 8.86
N GLN A 22 -1.45 11.94 9.79
CA GLN A 22 -2.20 13.00 10.45
C GLN A 22 -2.72 14.05 9.45
N ASP A 23 -1.87 14.44 8.49
CA ASP A 23 -2.21 15.44 7.47
C ASP A 23 -3.35 14.99 6.55
N TRP A 24 -3.37 13.71 6.15
CA TRP A 24 -4.43 13.18 5.31
C TRP A 24 -5.71 12.96 6.10
N ALA A 25 -5.61 12.42 7.32
CA ALA A 25 -6.76 12.21 8.18
C ALA A 25 -7.54 13.50 8.44
N ALA A 26 -6.85 14.63 8.59
CA ALA A 26 -7.48 15.95 8.79
C ALA A 26 -8.27 16.45 7.57
N ARG A 27 -7.98 15.96 6.36
CA ARG A 27 -8.58 16.42 5.09
C ARG A 27 -9.65 15.47 4.55
N LYS A 28 -9.84 14.33 5.19
CA LYS A 28 -10.73 13.26 4.74
C LYS A 28 -12.06 13.28 5.50
N SER A 29 -13.08 12.65 4.91
CA SER A 29 -14.35 12.46 5.60
C SER A 29 -14.17 11.60 6.86
N SER A 30 -15.09 11.73 7.81
CA SER A 30 -15.13 10.85 9.00
C SER A 30 -15.30 9.37 8.66
N SER A 31 -15.84 9.06 7.48
CA SER A 31 -15.99 7.69 6.96
C SER A 31 -14.70 7.12 6.36
N TRP A 32 -13.67 7.94 6.13
CA TRP A 32 -12.41 7.47 5.55
C TRP A 32 -11.70 6.51 6.51
N ARG A 33 -11.35 5.34 5.98
CA ARG A 33 -10.78 4.25 6.77
C ARG A 33 -9.26 4.32 6.93
N GLY A 34 -8.60 5.11 6.09
CA GLY A 34 -7.14 5.15 5.97
C GLY A 34 -6.68 4.53 4.66
N PHE A 35 -5.37 4.46 4.49
CA PHE A 35 -4.74 3.69 3.42
C PHE A 35 -4.71 2.22 3.81
N GLU A 36 -5.51 1.40 3.13
CA GLU A 36 -5.74 -0.01 3.48
C GLU A 36 -4.87 -0.97 2.66
N PHE A 37 -4.33 -0.49 1.53
CA PHE A 37 -3.62 -1.32 0.57
C PHE A 37 -2.23 -0.75 0.26
N GLY A 38 -1.33 -1.65 -0.13
CA GLY A 38 0.02 -1.30 -0.51
C GLY A 38 0.51 -2.11 -1.71
N ILE A 39 1.41 -1.54 -2.48
CA ILE A 39 2.20 -2.25 -3.51
C ILE A 39 3.63 -2.36 -2.99
N VAL A 40 4.17 -3.58 -2.97
CA VAL A 40 5.56 -3.83 -2.53
C VAL A 40 6.54 -3.15 -3.49
N ALA A 41 7.30 -2.19 -2.99
CA ALA A 41 8.24 -1.41 -3.79
C ALA A 41 9.71 -1.76 -3.50
N GLU A 42 10.04 -2.06 -2.25
CA GLU A 42 11.41 -2.39 -1.84
C GLU A 42 11.39 -3.28 -0.59
N PHE A 43 12.39 -4.16 -0.46
CA PHE A 43 12.62 -4.95 0.75
C PHE A 43 13.75 -4.30 1.55
N GLY A 44 13.46 -4.00 2.83
CA GLY A 44 14.46 -3.54 3.77
C GLY A 44 15.10 -4.69 4.53
N ASP A 45 15.86 -4.35 5.57
CA ASP A 45 16.42 -5.31 6.51
C ASP A 45 15.34 -5.88 7.46
N ASP A 46 15.62 -7.02 8.10
CA ASP A 46 14.79 -7.59 9.19
C ASP A 46 13.29 -7.74 8.86
N GLU A 47 12.96 -8.38 7.72
CA GLU A 47 11.57 -8.64 7.31
C GLU A 47 10.72 -7.38 7.11
N LYS A 48 11.35 -6.24 6.82
CA LYS A 48 10.67 -5.00 6.49
C LYS A 48 10.46 -4.83 5.00
N VAL A 49 9.38 -4.14 4.66
CA VAL A 49 9.01 -3.86 3.28
C VAL A 49 8.46 -2.44 3.15
N SER A 50 8.92 -1.75 2.12
CA SER A 50 8.51 -0.41 1.74
C SER A 50 7.37 -0.49 0.73
N LEU A 51 6.26 0.19 1.03
CA LEU A 51 5.03 0.12 0.24
C LEU A 51 4.67 1.48 -0.39
N PHE A 52 4.15 1.44 -1.63
CA PHE A 52 3.28 2.50 -2.13
C PHE A 52 1.87 2.28 -1.61
N LEU A 53 1.38 3.18 -0.77
CA LEU A 53 0.07 3.05 -0.13
C LEU A 53 -1.05 3.69 -0.96
N TYR A 54 -2.22 3.07 -0.94
CA TYR A 54 -3.44 3.65 -1.50
C TYR A 54 -4.68 3.28 -0.68
N ASP A 55 -5.69 4.16 -0.73
CA ASP A 55 -6.97 3.94 -0.07
C ASP A 55 -7.96 3.19 -0.98
N ALA A 56 -9.13 2.87 -0.45
CA ALA A 56 -10.15 2.11 -1.18
C ALA A 56 -10.66 2.82 -2.45
N ASP A 57 -10.48 4.15 -2.54
CA ASP A 57 -10.86 4.95 -3.72
C ASP A 57 -9.71 5.01 -4.74
N GLY A 58 -8.58 4.32 -4.49
CA GLY A 58 -7.40 4.33 -5.34
C GLY A 58 -6.52 5.57 -5.19
N GLN A 59 -6.72 6.39 -4.15
CA GLN A 59 -5.88 7.56 -3.94
C GLN A 59 -4.55 7.16 -3.33
N LEU A 60 -3.46 7.53 -4.00
CA LEU A 60 -2.10 7.25 -3.56
C LEU A 60 -1.70 8.18 -2.42
N PHE A 61 -1.06 7.59 -1.41
CA PHE A 61 -0.37 8.36 -0.38
C PHE A 61 0.93 8.93 -0.96
N LEU A 62 1.03 10.25 -1.01
CA LEU A 62 2.23 10.96 -1.43
C LEU A 62 2.60 11.99 -0.37
N VAL A 63 3.84 11.94 0.09
CA VAL A 63 4.46 13.03 0.87
C VAL A 63 5.32 13.84 -0.09
N PRO A 64 5.07 15.15 -0.26
CA PRO A 64 5.93 15.98 -1.09
C PRO A 64 7.31 16.10 -0.42
N ALA A 65 8.33 15.47 -0.99
CA ALA A 65 9.71 15.80 -0.64
C ALA A 65 10.06 17.14 -1.28
N LEU A 66 10.23 18.18 -0.46
CA LEU A 66 10.64 19.52 -0.90
C LEU A 66 12.12 19.51 -1.28
N SER A 67 12.48 18.89 -2.40
CA SER A 67 13.78 19.13 -3.02
C SER A 67 13.71 20.42 -3.86
N PRO A 68 14.68 21.35 -3.77
CA PRO A 68 14.67 22.60 -4.55
C PRO A 68 14.68 22.40 -6.07
N GLN A 69 14.88 21.18 -6.57
CA GLN A 69 14.82 20.80 -7.99
C GLN A 69 13.61 19.87 -8.32
N ALA A 70 12.57 19.87 -7.46
CA ALA A 70 11.54 18.84 -7.23
C ALA A 70 10.96 18.05 -8.42
N LEU A 71 11.45 16.84 -8.62
CA LEU A 71 10.59 15.67 -8.86
C LEU A 71 9.97 15.26 -7.52
N VAL A 72 8.64 15.18 -7.45
CA VAL A 72 7.95 14.59 -6.30
C VAL A 72 8.13 13.08 -6.40
N ILE A 73 9.12 12.54 -5.69
CA ILE A 73 9.30 11.10 -5.57
C ILE A 73 8.26 10.61 -4.54
N PRO A 74 7.37 9.67 -4.91
CA PRO A 74 6.46 9.07 -3.96
C PRO A 74 7.25 8.46 -2.79
N THR A 75 6.92 8.88 -1.56
CA THR A 75 7.61 8.40 -0.36
C THR A 75 7.05 7.04 0.02
N TYR A 76 7.92 6.07 0.24
CA TYR A 76 7.54 4.76 0.76
C TYR A 76 7.20 4.85 2.24
N VAL A 77 6.26 4.00 2.66
CA VAL A 77 6.02 3.75 4.09
C VAL A 77 6.45 2.32 4.37
N GLU A 78 7.30 2.17 5.39
CA GLU A 78 7.86 0.88 5.81
C GLU A 78 6.91 0.16 6.75
N PHE A 79 6.76 -1.15 6.54
CA PHE A 79 5.98 -2.06 7.37
C PHE A 79 6.76 -3.34 7.63
N ASP A 80 6.46 -4.00 8.75
CA ASP A 80 6.89 -5.37 8.97
C ASP A 80 6.01 -6.32 8.15
N VAL A 81 6.59 -7.37 7.54
CA VAL A 81 5.83 -8.32 6.72
C VAL A 81 4.70 -8.99 7.51
N THR A 82 4.84 -9.15 8.83
CA THR A 82 3.79 -9.69 9.69
C THR A 82 2.58 -8.76 9.84
N GLU A 83 2.70 -7.47 9.50
CA GLU A 83 1.58 -6.52 9.50
C GLU A 83 0.73 -6.61 8.23
N LEU A 84 1.15 -7.44 7.28
CA LEU A 84 0.58 -7.52 5.94
C LEU A 84 -0.20 -8.81 5.74
N VAL A 85 -1.23 -8.71 4.91
CA VAL A 85 -1.95 -9.85 4.35
C VAL A 85 -1.79 -9.75 2.85
N ARG A 86 -1.26 -10.80 2.21
CA ARG A 86 -1.19 -10.82 0.75
C ARG A 86 -2.60 -10.66 0.19
N TYR A 87 -2.79 -9.63 -0.62
CA TYR A 87 -4.05 -9.35 -1.25
C TYR A 87 -3.99 -9.93 -2.65
N GLU A 88 -4.35 -11.21 -2.77
CA GLU A 88 -4.65 -11.75 -4.08
C GLU A 88 -5.90 -11.02 -4.56
N ILE A 89 -5.76 -10.18 -5.59
CA ILE A 89 -6.92 -9.79 -6.40
C ILE A 89 -7.37 -11.10 -7.02
N VAL A 90 -8.22 -11.81 -6.31
CA VAL A 90 -8.80 -13.01 -6.85
C VAL A 90 -9.66 -12.54 -7.99
N THR A 91 -9.28 -12.95 -9.19
CA THR A 91 -10.11 -12.98 -10.38
C THR A 91 -11.28 -13.96 -10.19
N GLU A 92 -11.96 -13.98 -9.04
CA GLU A 92 -13.20 -14.77 -8.84
C GLU A 92 -14.30 -14.30 -9.78
N SER A 93 -14.22 -13.05 -10.22
CA SER A 93 -14.77 -12.58 -11.47
C SER A 93 -13.60 -12.21 -12.36
N GLY A 94 -13.11 -13.16 -13.17
CA GLY A 94 -12.11 -12.87 -14.20
C GLY A 94 -12.50 -11.60 -14.93
N TYR A 95 -11.51 -10.75 -15.23
CA TYR A 95 -11.67 -9.61 -16.13
C TYR A 95 -12.33 -10.16 -17.39
N SER A 96 -13.64 -9.96 -17.50
CA SER A 96 -14.38 -10.31 -18.69
C SER A 96 -14.08 -9.16 -19.62
N SER A 97 -13.16 -9.35 -20.56
CA SER A 97 -13.11 -8.48 -21.72
C SER A 97 -14.51 -8.53 -22.31
N LEU A 98 -15.28 -7.46 -22.11
CA LEU A 98 -16.54 -7.29 -22.82
C LEU A 98 -16.17 -7.24 -24.30
N GLU A 99 -16.41 -8.37 -24.99
CA GLU A 99 -16.56 -8.40 -26.44
C GLU A 99 -17.73 -7.50 -26.87
#